data_AF-A0A2S3YVS5-F1
#
_entry.id   AF-A0A2S3YVS5-F1
#
_cell.length_a   1.000
_cell.length_b   1.000
_cell.length_c   1.000
_cell.angle_alpha   90.00
_cell.angle_beta   90.00
_cell.angle_gamma   90.00
#
_symmetry.space_group_name_H-M   'P 1'
#
loop_
_entity.id
_entity.type
_entity.pdbx_description
1 polymer ?
#
loop_
_entity_poly.entity_id
_entity_poly.type
_entity_poly.pdbx_seq_one_letter_code
_entity_poly.pdbx_strand_id
1 'polypeptide(L)'
;MPLQIERLRKSKAWLRCKRKPELAFYMMNLWMRAWHEVPAGSIEDDDDVLADAAMASPHEWESLKGEILHGWERRDGRIWHSAVTDIATDGAAKLRKNKNRTSAARQALAEVRSTPVTDPVTETVPTTVAKPVTKTVTGPEGKGREGKRIEIISSSNDDDASDVAEYAFEAKTIRLLEKDLANWRKAFPHISVEAELWSLDEWAGKKGSQWFTAVSGALAKKERDAVARVNAAQAARAAGGEVRRRSDPRI
;
A
#
# COMPACT_ATOMS: atom_id res chain seq x y z
N MET A 1 12.19 -11.15 1.17
CA MET A 1 11.03 -11.87 1.75
C MET A 1 10.41 -11.09 2.92
N PRO A 2 9.08 -11.01 3.07
CA PRO A 2 8.47 -10.47 4.30
C PRO A 2 8.74 -11.42 5.47
N LEU A 3 9.27 -10.89 6.58
CA LEU A 3 9.56 -11.68 7.78
C LEU A 3 8.30 -11.85 8.64
N GLN A 4 7.85 -13.09 8.80
CA GLN A 4 6.71 -13.44 9.65
C GLN A 4 7.16 -13.60 11.11
N ILE A 5 7.37 -12.47 11.80
CA ILE A 5 8.01 -12.41 13.13
C ILE A 5 7.34 -13.33 14.15
N GLU A 6 6.00 -13.34 14.22
CA GLU A 6 5.27 -14.18 15.19
C GLU A 6 5.44 -15.68 14.91
N ARG A 7 5.34 -16.09 13.63
CA ARG A 7 5.56 -17.48 13.21
C ARG A 7 6.99 -17.91 13.50
N LEU A 8 7.96 -17.04 13.20
CA LEU A 8 9.38 -17.30 13.44
C LEU A 8 9.66 -17.47 14.93
N ARG A 9 9.23 -16.53 15.79
CA ARG A 9 9.50 -16.56 17.24
C ARG A 9 8.92 -17.79 17.94
N LYS A 10 7.84 -18.37 17.40
CA LYS A 10 7.19 -19.60 17.91
C LYS A 10 7.77 -20.89 17.31
N SER A 11 8.62 -20.80 16.28
CA SER A 11 9.15 -21.96 15.56
C SER A 11 10.22 -22.73 16.34
N LYS A 12 10.34 -24.03 16.07
CA LYS A 12 11.43 -24.87 16.60
C LYS A 12 12.81 -24.41 16.08
N ALA A 13 12.88 -23.88 14.86
CA ALA A 13 14.12 -23.35 14.28
C ALA A 13 14.64 -22.17 15.12
N TRP A 14 13.76 -21.25 15.52
CA TRP A 14 14.13 -20.13 16.38
C TRP A 14 14.48 -20.56 17.81
N LEU A 15 13.85 -21.63 18.32
CA LEU A 15 14.23 -22.22 19.60
C LEU A 15 15.68 -22.76 19.58
N ARG A 16 16.13 -23.35 18.47
CA ARG A 16 17.53 -23.77 18.28
C ARG A 16 18.48 -22.59 18.23
N CYS A 17 18.10 -21.54 17.49
CA CYS A 17 18.86 -20.29 17.43
C CYS A 17 19.03 -19.64 18.81
N LYS A 18 18.05 -19.75 19.72
CA LYS A 18 18.22 -19.27 21.10
C LYS A 18 19.28 -20.04 21.89
N ARG A 19 19.48 -21.32 21.59
CA ARG A 19 20.51 -22.16 22.24
C ARG A 19 21.89 -21.94 21.62
N LYS A 20 21.94 -21.71 20.31
CA LYS A 20 23.15 -21.40 19.54
C LYS A 20 22.89 -20.16 18.66
N PRO A 21 23.19 -18.95 19.17
CA PRO A 21 22.88 -17.69 18.48
C PRO A 21 23.47 -17.57 17.07
N GLU A 22 24.65 -18.14 16.83
CA GLU A 22 25.33 -18.15 15.52
C GLU A 22 24.47 -18.82 14.43
N LEU A 23 23.68 -19.84 14.78
CA LEU A 23 22.80 -20.54 13.85
C LEU A 23 21.78 -19.59 13.20
N ALA A 24 21.37 -18.53 13.91
CA ALA A 24 20.42 -17.55 13.40
C ALA A 24 20.96 -16.81 12.17
N PHE A 25 22.27 -16.49 12.16
CA PHE A 25 22.93 -15.81 11.05
C PHE A 25 22.89 -16.67 9.80
N TYR A 26 23.43 -17.88 9.87
CA TYR A 26 23.49 -18.82 8.75
C TYR A 26 22.10 -19.19 8.21
N MET A 27 21.16 -19.49 9.10
CA MET A 27 19.78 -19.83 8.74
C MET A 27 19.10 -18.67 8.00
N MET A 28 19.25 -17.43 8.48
CA MET A 28 18.59 -16.28 7.85
C MET A 28 19.20 -15.97 6.48
N ASN A 29 20.52 -16.04 6.33
CA ASN A 29 21.19 -15.87 5.04
C ASN A 29 20.71 -16.92 4.02
N LEU A 30 20.65 -18.17 4.42
CA LEU A 30 20.17 -19.25 3.57
C LEU A 30 18.71 -19.03 3.12
N TRP A 31 17.84 -18.56 4.02
CA TRP A 31 16.45 -18.22 3.68
C TRP A 31 16.36 -17.05 2.70
N MET A 32 17.20 -16.02 2.89
CA MET A 32 17.28 -14.88 1.98
C MET A 32 17.77 -15.31 0.60
N ARG A 33 18.80 -16.16 0.52
CA ARG A 33 19.29 -16.69 -0.76
C ARG A 33 18.22 -17.51 -1.47
N ALA A 34 17.60 -18.46 -0.77
CA ALA A 34 16.53 -19.30 -1.33
C ALA A 34 15.31 -18.50 -1.81
N TRP A 35 15.00 -17.36 -1.18
CA TRP A 35 13.93 -16.47 -1.64
C TRP A 35 14.20 -15.88 -3.04
N HIS A 36 15.46 -15.63 -3.37
CA HIS A 36 15.88 -15.01 -4.64
C HIS A 36 16.17 -16.01 -5.75
N GLU A 37 16.14 -17.30 -5.45
CA GLU A 37 16.32 -18.37 -6.42
C GLU A 37 15.12 -18.57 -7.35
N VAL A 38 15.34 -19.31 -8.44
CA VAL A 38 14.30 -19.75 -9.37
C VAL A 38 14.32 -21.28 -9.43
N PRO A 39 13.30 -21.96 -8.86
CA PRO A 39 12.10 -21.44 -8.18
C PRO A 39 12.36 -20.83 -6.79
N ALA A 40 11.57 -19.81 -6.41
CA ALA A 40 11.70 -19.15 -5.12
C ALA A 40 11.29 -20.07 -3.95
N GLY A 41 12.11 -20.08 -2.89
CA GLY A 41 11.99 -21.00 -1.76
C GLY A 41 12.80 -22.28 -1.92
N SER A 42 13.52 -22.43 -3.02
CA SER A 42 14.45 -23.53 -3.27
C SER A 42 15.89 -23.05 -3.37
N ILE A 43 16.84 -23.96 -3.22
CA ILE A 43 18.26 -23.75 -3.54
C ILE A 43 18.86 -25.08 -4.03
N GLU A 44 19.93 -25.02 -4.79
CA GLU A 44 20.63 -26.22 -5.29
C GLU A 44 21.14 -27.08 -4.13
N ASP A 45 21.03 -28.41 -4.27
CA ASP A 45 21.47 -29.37 -3.27
C ASP A 45 22.97 -29.70 -3.42
N ASP A 46 23.79 -28.67 -3.28
CA ASP A 46 25.25 -28.74 -3.35
C ASP A 46 25.86 -28.06 -2.13
N ASP A 47 26.76 -28.73 -1.41
CA ASP A 47 27.27 -28.24 -0.13
C ASP A 47 28.08 -26.94 -0.28
N ASP A 48 28.76 -26.70 -1.40
CA ASP A 48 29.49 -25.45 -1.65
C ASP A 48 28.51 -24.31 -1.91
N VAL A 49 27.46 -24.55 -2.71
CA VAL A 49 26.38 -23.57 -2.96
C VAL A 49 25.66 -23.22 -1.66
N LEU A 50 25.40 -24.22 -0.82
CA LEU A 50 24.70 -24.03 0.46
C LEU A 50 25.57 -23.31 1.49
N ALA A 51 26.87 -23.62 1.56
CA ALA A 51 27.82 -22.93 2.42
C ALA A 51 27.95 -21.44 2.04
N ASP A 52 28.12 -21.14 0.75
CA ASP A 52 28.17 -19.76 0.23
C ASP A 52 26.86 -19.02 0.54
N ALA A 53 25.72 -19.64 0.28
CA ALA A 53 24.40 -19.08 0.56
C ALA A 53 24.15 -18.79 2.04
N ALA A 54 24.67 -19.63 2.93
CA ALA A 54 24.60 -19.42 4.37
C ALA A 54 25.63 -18.38 4.85
N MET A 55 26.61 -18.02 4.01
CA MET A 55 27.81 -17.25 4.37
C MET A 55 28.65 -17.95 5.44
N ALA A 56 28.78 -19.28 5.34
CA ALA A 56 29.61 -20.12 6.20
C ALA A 56 30.87 -20.55 5.46
N SER A 57 31.99 -20.70 6.17
CA SER A 57 33.14 -21.41 5.58
C SER A 57 32.80 -22.90 5.39
N PRO A 58 33.45 -23.62 4.46
CA PRO A 58 33.18 -25.05 4.23
C PRO A 58 33.31 -25.91 5.50
N HIS A 59 34.27 -25.57 6.38
CA HIS A 59 34.46 -26.27 7.65
C HIS A 59 33.32 -26.03 8.66
N GLU A 60 32.85 -24.78 8.76
CA GLU A 60 31.69 -24.44 9.61
C GLU A 60 30.41 -25.07 9.05
N TRP A 61 30.25 -25.06 7.72
CA TRP A 61 29.12 -25.67 7.04
C TRP A 61 28.99 -27.15 7.38
N GLU A 62 30.07 -27.92 7.29
CA GLU A 62 30.05 -29.35 7.60
C GLU A 62 29.52 -29.64 9.02
N SER A 63 29.90 -28.80 9.97
CA SER A 63 29.47 -28.93 11.37
C SER A 63 28.02 -28.49 11.61
N LEU A 64 27.52 -27.51 10.84
CA LEU A 64 26.24 -26.86 11.08
C LEU A 64 25.11 -27.33 10.15
N LYS A 65 25.43 -27.91 8.98
CA LYS A 65 24.46 -28.23 7.92
C LYS A 65 23.30 -29.08 8.41
N GLY A 66 23.55 -30.05 9.29
CA GLY A 66 22.49 -30.90 9.86
C GLY A 66 21.50 -30.12 10.73
N GLU A 67 21.94 -29.07 11.41
CA GLU A 67 21.07 -28.22 12.23
C GLU A 67 20.31 -27.19 11.38
N ILE A 68 20.99 -26.57 10.41
CA ILE A 68 20.45 -25.53 9.52
C ILE A 68 19.43 -26.10 8.55
N LEU A 69 19.74 -27.24 7.93
CA LEU A 69 18.88 -27.90 6.93
C LEU A 69 17.73 -28.69 7.55
N HIS A 70 17.53 -28.60 8.86
CA HIS A 70 16.44 -29.30 9.51
C HIS A 70 15.07 -28.77 9.05
N GLY A 71 14.25 -29.66 8.48
CA GLY A 71 12.93 -29.31 7.95
C GLY A 71 12.95 -28.76 6.52
N TRP A 72 14.12 -28.79 5.86
CA TRP A 72 14.21 -28.63 4.42
C TRP A 72 13.90 -29.96 3.73
N GLU A 73 13.21 -29.89 2.61
CA GLU A 73 12.82 -31.04 1.81
C GLU A 73 13.70 -31.13 0.56
N ARG A 74 14.31 -32.30 0.32
CA ARG A 74 15.14 -32.53 -0.87
C ARG A 74 14.25 -33.06 -1.99
N ARG A 75 14.30 -32.41 -3.15
CA ARG A 75 13.50 -32.75 -4.32
C ARG A 75 14.19 -32.27 -5.60
N ASP A 76 14.31 -33.16 -6.59
CA ASP A 76 14.77 -32.83 -7.95
C ASP A 76 16.13 -32.12 -7.99
N GLY A 77 17.09 -32.55 -7.15
CA GLY A 77 18.44 -31.94 -7.06
C GLY A 77 18.47 -30.58 -6.37
N ARG A 78 17.37 -30.18 -5.72
CA ARG A 78 17.24 -28.94 -4.94
C ARG A 78 16.72 -29.23 -3.56
N ILE A 79 16.96 -28.32 -2.63
CA ILE A 79 16.35 -28.32 -1.31
C ILE A 79 15.35 -27.18 -1.18
N TRP A 80 14.24 -27.47 -0.51
CA TRP A 80 13.08 -26.58 -0.41
C TRP A 80 12.80 -26.23 1.04
N HIS A 81 12.56 -24.94 1.30
CA HIS A 81 12.10 -24.49 2.60
C HIS A 81 10.60 -24.20 2.56
N SER A 82 9.82 -24.99 3.30
CA SER A 82 8.35 -24.89 3.34
C SER A 82 7.86 -23.46 3.59
N ALA A 83 8.33 -22.82 4.65
CA ALA A 83 7.84 -21.48 5.01
C ALA A 83 8.25 -20.40 3.99
N VAL A 84 9.40 -20.53 3.32
CA VAL A 84 9.81 -19.56 2.28
C VAL A 84 8.98 -19.78 1.02
N THR A 85 8.74 -21.04 0.67
CA THR A 85 7.92 -21.45 -0.47
C THR A 85 6.46 -21.01 -0.31
N ASP A 86 5.88 -21.14 0.88
CA ASP A 86 4.53 -20.64 1.20
C ASP A 86 4.43 -19.14 0.92
N ILE A 87 5.38 -18.36 1.47
CA ILE A 87 5.41 -16.91 1.35
C ILE A 87 5.63 -16.49 -0.11
N ALA A 88 6.47 -17.22 -0.85
CA ALA A 88 6.73 -16.96 -2.25
C ALA A 88 5.49 -17.22 -3.11
N THR A 89 4.80 -18.34 -2.85
CA THR A 89 3.55 -18.71 -3.53
C THR A 89 2.45 -17.69 -3.29
N ASP A 90 2.26 -17.27 -2.04
CA ASP A 90 1.32 -16.21 -1.67
C ASP A 90 1.66 -14.88 -2.34
N GLY A 91 2.94 -14.52 -2.38
CA GLY A 91 3.43 -13.32 -3.05
C GLY A 91 3.15 -13.33 -4.55
N ALA A 92 3.45 -14.45 -5.21
CA ALA A 92 3.19 -14.66 -6.63
C ALA A 92 1.70 -14.60 -6.94
N ALA A 93 0.85 -15.22 -6.12
CA ALA A 93 -0.60 -15.19 -6.28
C ALA A 93 -1.16 -13.75 -6.19
N LYS A 94 -0.68 -12.95 -5.22
CA LYS A 94 -1.06 -11.54 -5.09
C LYS A 94 -0.62 -10.71 -6.31
N LEU A 95 0.59 -10.92 -6.79
CA LEU A 95 1.10 -10.22 -7.98
C LEU A 95 0.27 -10.57 -9.23
N ARG A 96 -0.05 -11.85 -9.43
CA ARG A 96 -0.92 -12.31 -10.54
C ARG A 96 -2.30 -11.67 -10.47
N LYS A 97 -2.96 -11.65 -9.31
CA LYS A 97 -4.26 -10.98 -9.12
C LYS A 97 -4.18 -9.48 -9.45
N ASN A 98 -3.15 -8.80 -8.98
CA ASN A 98 -2.94 -7.38 -9.28
C ASN A 98 -2.74 -7.14 -10.78
N LYS A 99 -1.91 -7.96 -11.44
CA LYS A 99 -1.65 -7.88 -12.88
C LYS A 99 -2.92 -8.12 -13.69
N ASN A 100 -3.71 -9.13 -13.34
CA ASN A 100 -4.97 -9.45 -14.00
C ASN A 100 -5.99 -8.33 -13.87
N ARG A 101 -6.08 -7.69 -12.69
CA ARG A 101 -6.95 -6.53 -12.48
C ARG A 101 -6.53 -5.34 -13.35
N THR A 102 -5.23 -5.06 -13.42
CA THR A 102 -4.70 -3.97 -14.25
C THR A 102 -4.86 -4.27 -15.74
N SER A 103 -4.65 -5.50 -16.19
CA SER A 103 -4.83 -5.88 -17.59
C SER A 103 -6.30 -5.83 -18.00
N ALA A 104 -7.22 -6.33 -17.17
CA ALA A 104 -8.66 -6.27 -17.45
C ALA A 104 -9.15 -4.82 -17.55
N ALA A 105 -8.71 -3.93 -16.65
CA ALA A 105 -9.03 -2.51 -16.73
C ALA A 105 -8.48 -1.85 -18.01
N ARG A 106 -7.26 -2.22 -18.43
CA ARG A 106 -6.66 -1.72 -19.69
C ARG A 106 -7.39 -2.27 -20.92
N GLN A 107 -7.81 -3.53 -20.90
CA GLN A 107 -8.57 -4.14 -21.98
C GLN A 107 -9.95 -3.50 -22.13
N ALA A 108 -10.69 -3.31 -21.04
CA ALA A 108 -11.99 -2.64 -21.07
C ALA A 108 -11.89 -1.20 -21.61
N LEU A 109 -10.84 -0.45 -21.23
CA LEU A 109 -10.58 0.88 -21.80
C LEU A 109 -10.25 0.84 -23.29
N ALA A 110 -9.50 -0.18 -23.74
CA ALA A 110 -9.18 -0.36 -25.15
C ALA A 110 -10.44 -0.73 -25.96
N GLU A 111 -11.33 -1.56 -25.40
CA GLU A 111 -12.60 -1.95 -26.02
C GLU A 111 -13.52 -0.74 -26.22
N VAL A 112 -13.74 0.07 -25.18
CA VAL A 112 -14.50 1.34 -25.26
C VAL A 112 -13.90 2.30 -26.28
N ARG A 113 -12.56 2.34 -26.40
CA ARG A 113 -11.88 3.18 -27.40
C ARG A 113 -12.02 2.62 -28.83
N SER A 114 -12.18 1.31 -28.97
CA SER A 114 -12.27 0.63 -30.28
C SER A 114 -13.67 0.52 -30.84
N THR A 115 -14.72 0.74 -30.03
CA THR A 115 -16.09 0.77 -30.53
C THR A 115 -16.29 1.98 -31.43
N PRO A 116 -16.56 1.81 -32.73
CA PRO A 116 -16.79 2.92 -33.64
C PRO A 116 -18.09 3.63 -33.26
N VAL A 117 -18.04 4.96 -33.18
CA VAL A 117 -19.22 5.82 -33.08
C VAL A 117 -19.98 5.70 -34.39
N THR A 118 -20.90 4.75 -34.48
CA THR A 118 -21.91 4.69 -35.54
C THR A 118 -23.26 4.64 -34.87
N ASP A 119 -23.82 5.81 -34.59
CA ASP A 119 -25.25 6.08 -34.64
C ASP A 119 -25.46 7.60 -34.82
N PRO A 120 -26.09 8.08 -35.92
CA PRO A 120 -26.54 9.45 -36.02
C PRO A 120 -27.86 9.59 -35.23
N VAL A 121 -27.77 10.07 -33.98
CA VAL A 121 -28.96 10.44 -33.19
C VAL A 121 -29.54 11.72 -33.76
N THR A 122 -30.61 11.58 -34.55
CA THR A 122 -31.50 12.68 -34.91
C THR A 122 -32.35 13.03 -33.68
N GLU A 123 -32.58 14.33 -33.51
CA GLU A 123 -33.32 15.01 -32.44
C GLU A 123 -34.56 14.24 -31.93
N THR A 124 -34.75 14.23 -30.61
CA THR A 124 -35.94 14.83 -29.97
C THR A 124 -35.80 14.78 -28.45
N VAL A 125 -35.91 15.95 -27.82
CA VAL A 125 -36.03 16.13 -26.38
C VAL A 125 -37.44 15.74 -25.95
N PRO A 126 -37.59 14.95 -24.87
CA PRO A 126 -38.65 15.25 -23.92
C PRO A 126 -38.09 15.43 -22.51
N THR A 127 -38.27 16.64 -22.01
CA THR A 127 -38.18 17.01 -20.60
C THR A 127 -39.15 16.14 -19.80
N THR A 128 -38.67 15.21 -18.97
CA THR A 128 -39.52 14.64 -17.91
C THR A 128 -38.70 14.24 -16.68
N VAL A 129 -38.96 14.97 -15.61
CA VAL A 129 -38.51 14.76 -14.23
C VAL A 129 -39.19 13.53 -13.65
N ALA A 130 -38.46 12.55 -13.10
CA ALA A 130 -38.93 11.68 -12.01
C ALA A 130 -37.83 10.79 -11.37
N LYS A 131 -37.41 11.20 -10.17
CA LYS A 131 -37.10 10.46 -8.91
C LYS A 131 -36.06 9.29 -8.87
N PRO A 132 -35.21 9.24 -7.82
CA PRO A 132 -34.14 8.25 -7.67
C PRO A 132 -34.62 6.93 -7.03
N VAL A 133 -34.20 5.80 -7.59
CA VAL A 133 -34.42 4.46 -7.02
C VAL A 133 -33.15 4.04 -6.27
N THR A 134 -33.25 3.97 -4.94
CA THR A 134 -32.28 3.34 -4.06
C THR A 134 -32.50 1.82 -4.08
N LYS A 135 -31.44 1.04 -4.35
CA LYS A 135 -31.40 -0.39 -4.00
C LYS A 135 -30.35 -0.61 -2.92
N THR A 136 -30.86 -0.87 -1.73
CA THR A 136 -30.19 -1.41 -0.56
C THR A 136 -29.75 -2.85 -0.85
N VAL A 137 -28.48 -3.20 -0.62
CA VAL A 137 -28.04 -4.58 -0.40
C VAL A 137 -27.09 -4.61 0.78
N THR A 138 -27.44 -5.43 1.76
CA THR A 138 -26.75 -5.62 3.04
C THR A 138 -25.91 -6.90 3.00
N GLY A 139 -24.67 -6.82 3.49
CA GLY A 139 -23.91 -7.89 4.15
C GLY A 139 -22.69 -8.49 3.39
N PRO A 140 -21.68 -9.08 4.07
CA PRO A 140 -21.24 -8.93 5.46
C PRO A 140 -19.77 -8.43 5.61
N GLU A 141 -19.48 -8.04 6.84
CA GLU A 141 -18.23 -7.56 7.44
C GLU A 141 -17.02 -8.52 7.28
N GLY A 142 -15.80 -7.99 7.05
CA GLY A 142 -14.58 -8.82 7.12
C GLY A 142 -13.25 -8.30 6.58
N LYS A 143 -12.73 -7.19 7.14
CA LYS A 143 -11.30 -6.82 7.32
C LYS A 143 -10.42 -6.47 6.10
N GLY A 144 -10.13 -5.17 5.99
CA GLY A 144 -8.74 -4.70 6.02
C GLY A 144 -8.15 -4.11 4.74
N ARG A 145 -8.55 -2.89 4.39
CA ARG A 145 -7.75 -1.79 3.80
C ARG A 145 -8.71 -0.73 3.26
N GLU A 146 -9.18 0.13 4.15
CA GLU A 146 -10.15 1.17 3.81
C GLU A 146 -9.44 2.39 3.24
N GLY A 147 -9.06 2.31 1.97
CA GLY A 147 -8.87 3.49 1.14
C GLY A 147 -10.25 3.90 0.64
N LYS A 148 -10.85 4.89 1.29
CA LYS A 148 -12.12 5.50 0.87
C LYS A 148 -11.91 6.15 -0.50
N ARG A 149 -12.18 5.38 -1.55
CA ARG A 149 -12.20 5.79 -2.94
C ARG A 149 -13.35 6.79 -3.08
N ILE A 150 -13.02 8.07 -3.12
CA ILE A 150 -13.95 9.10 -3.56
C ILE A 150 -14.02 8.97 -5.09
N GLU A 151 -15.07 8.34 -5.60
CA GLU A 151 -15.44 8.42 -7.01
C GLU A 151 -16.12 9.77 -7.21
N ILE A 152 -15.40 10.72 -7.82
CA ILE A 152 -16.01 11.95 -8.34
C ILE A 152 -15.72 12.01 -9.84
N ILE A 153 -16.84 12.12 -10.53
CA ILE A 153 -17.10 12.18 -11.96
C ILE A 153 -16.13 13.13 -12.66
N SER A 154 -15.49 12.62 -13.72
CA SER A 154 -14.77 13.41 -14.71
C SER A 154 -15.76 14.25 -15.51
N SER A 155 -15.67 15.57 -15.41
CA SER A 155 -16.03 16.45 -16.51
C SER A 155 -14.74 17.09 -17.02
N SER A 156 -14.07 16.36 -17.90
CA SER A 156 -13.03 16.91 -18.75
C SER A 156 -13.67 17.81 -19.80
N ASN A 157 -13.33 19.09 -19.79
CA ASN A 157 -13.29 19.93 -20.97
C ASN A 157 -11.96 20.69 -20.91
N ASP A 158 -11.00 20.23 -21.70
CA ASP A 158 -9.97 21.10 -22.24
C ASP A 158 -10.67 21.83 -23.41
N ASP A 159 -10.86 23.14 -23.30
CA ASP A 159 -10.65 24.07 -24.42
C ASP A 159 -10.81 25.53 -23.97
N ASP A 160 -9.95 26.32 -24.56
CA ASP A 160 -9.85 27.78 -24.58
C ASP A 160 -11.20 28.48 -24.78
N ALA A 161 -11.66 29.26 -23.80
CA ALA A 161 -12.44 30.48 -24.00
C ALA A 161 -12.83 31.12 -22.66
N SER A 162 -12.69 32.43 -22.62
CA SER A 162 -13.17 33.35 -21.61
C SER A 162 -14.65 33.13 -21.26
N ASP A 163 -14.92 32.58 -20.09
CA ASP A 163 -16.14 32.85 -19.33
C ASP A 163 -15.75 32.95 -17.86
N VAL A 164 -16.09 34.08 -17.24
CA VAL A 164 -15.69 34.44 -15.88
C VAL A 164 -16.48 33.60 -14.88
N ALA A 165 -16.18 32.31 -14.80
CA ALA A 165 -16.55 31.49 -13.67
C ALA A 165 -15.71 32.00 -12.49
N GLU A 166 -16.35 32.69 -11.56
CA GLU A 166 -15.72 33.23 -10.36
C GLU A 166 -15.12 32.05 -9.55
N TYR A 167 -13.82 31.84 -9.70
CA TYR A 167 -13.09 30.83 -8.95
C TYR A 167 -12.93 31.30 -7.52
N ALA A 168 -13.36 30.48 -6.58
CA ALA A 168 -13.17 30.75 -5.15
C ALA A 168 -11.71 30.68 -4.73
N PHE A 169 -10.90 29.93 -5.47
CA PHE A 169 -9.47 29.84 -5.28
C PHE A 169 -8.79 29.83 -6.65
N GLU A 170 -7.94 30.83 -6.89
CA GLU A 170 -7.14 30.94 -8.10
C GLU A 170 -5.65 31.10 -7.74
N ALA A 171 -4.85 30.14 -8.22
CA ALA A 171 -3.40 30.20 -8.26
C ALA A 171 -2.94 30.05 -9.73
N LYS A 172 -1.62 29.89 -9.96
CA LYS A 172 -1.06 29.88 -11.33
C LYS A 172 -1.47 28.65 -12.14
N THR A 173 -1.58 27.49 -11.48
CA THR A 173 -2.02 26.23 -12.10
C THR A 173 -3.34 25.75 -11.50
N ILE A 174 -3.51 25.90 -10.19
CA ILE A 174 -4.67 25.39 -9.47
C ILE A 174 -5.79 26.43 -9.52
N ARG A 175 -6.90 26.06 -10.16
CA ARG A 175 -8.15 26.83 -10.15
C ARG A 175 -9.26 25.94 -9.62
N LEU A 176 -9.96 26.39 -8.59
CA LEU A 176 -11.02 25.62 -7.94
C LEU A 176 -12.28 26.48 -7.77
N LEU A 177 -13.43 25.87 -8.07
CA LEU A 177 -14.74 26.44 -7.78
C LEU A 177 -15.04 26.34 -6.27
N GLU A 178 -15.93 27.18 -5.77
CA GLU A 178 -16.33 27.18 -4.34
C GLU A 178 -16.79 25.79 -3.88
N LYS A 179 -17.52 25.06 -4.73
CA LYS A 179 -18.00 23.71 -4.42
C LYS A 179 -16.86 22.72 -4.16
N ASP A 180 -15.81 22.77 -4.98
CA ASP A 180 -14.68 21.84 -4.86
C ASP A 180 -13.78 22.23 -3.68
N LEU A 181 -13.59 23.52 -3.46
CA LEU A 181 -12.88 24.03 -2.29
C LEU A 181 -13.60 23.62 -0.99
N ALA A 182 -14.93 23.75 -0.94
CA ALA A 182 -15.74 23.29 0.19
C ALA A 182 -15.65 21.78 0.40
N ASN A 183 -15.67 20.98 -0.68
CA ASN A 183 -15.46 19.54 -0.60
C ASN A 183 -14.07 19.18 -0.04
N TRP A 184 -13.03 19.91 -0.45
CA TRP A 184 -11.66 19.69 0.03
C TRP A 184 -11.49 20.12 1.49
N ARG A 185 -12.05 21.27 1.89
CA ARG A 185 -12.11 21.72 3.29
C ARG A 185 -12.81 20.67 4.18
N LYS A 186 -13.88 20.03 3.69
CA LYS A 186 -14.57 18.95 4.41
C LYS A 186 -13.76 17.65 4.46
N ALA A 187 -13.01 17.34 3.39
CA ALA A 187 -12.21 16.12 3.30
C ALA A 187 -10.93 16.18 4.15
N PHE A 188 -10.37 17.39 4.36
CA PHE A 188 -9.11 17.60 5.07
C PHE A 188 -9.25 18.61 6.22
N PRO A 189 -9.95 18.25 7.32
CA PRO A 189 -10.26 19.16 8.41
C PRO A 189 -9.06 19.53 9.29
N HIS A 190 -7.98 18.75 9.30
CA HIS A 190 -6.82 18.99 10.18
C HIS A 190 -5.69 19.79 9.51
N ILE A 191 -5.86 20.21 8.26
CA ILE A 191 -4.91 21.06 7.53
C ILE A 191 -5.60 22.30 6.95
N SER A 192 -4.83 23.38 6.80
CA SER A 192 -5.29 24.56 6.06
C SER A 192 -5.16 24.29 4.56
N VAL A 193 -6.26 23.87 3.93
CA VAL A 193 -6.29 23.48 2.51
C VAL A 193 -5.76 24.58 1.59
N GLU A 194 -6.14 25.83 1.81
CA GLU A 194 -5.71 26.96 0.96
C GLU A 194 -4.21 27.23 1.04
N ALA A 195 -3.65 27.27 2.25
CA ALA A 195 -2.20 27.46 2.43
C ALA A 195 -1.40 26.35 1.75
N GLU A 196 -1.93 25.12 1.83
CA GLU A 196 -1.32 23.95 1.21
C GLU A 196 -1.42 23.98 -0.32
N LEU A 197 -2.56 24.43 -0.86
CA LEU A 197 -2.76 24.62 -2.30
C LEU A 197 -1.76 25.62 -2.88
N TRP A 198 -1.54 26.76 -2.22
CA TRP A 198 -0.52 27.73 -2.62
C TRP A 198 0.88 27.12 -2.71
N SER A 199 1.26 26.29 -1.73
CA SER A 199 2.58 25.64 -1.72
C SER A 199 2.74 24.56 -2.80
N LEU A 200 1.63 23.96 -3.22
CA LEU A 200 1.61 22.85 -4.19
C LEU A 200 1.41 23.33 -5.63
N ASP A 201 1.14 24.61 -5.86
CA ASP A 201 0.77 25.15 -7.17
C ASP A 201 1.87 25.00 -8.23
N GLU A 202 3.13 25.33 -7.91
CA GLU A 202 4.25 25.11 -8.84
C GLU A 202 4.48 23.62 -9.16
N TRP A 203 4.25 22.76 -8.17
CA TRP A 203 4.38 21.32 -8.33
C TRP A 203 3.24 20.72 -9.15
N ALA A 204 2.02 21.25 -8.98
CA ALA A 204 0.84 20.92 -9.76
C ALA A 204 1.08 21.20 -11.26
N GLY A 205 1.71 22.32 -11.59
CA GLY A 205 2.07 22.68 -12.97
C GLY A 205 2.92 21.62 -13.67
N LYS A 206 3.84 20.97 -12.94
CA LYS A 206 4.70 19.89 -13.48
C LYS A 206 3.94 18.59 -13.73
N LYS A 207 2.73 18.42 -13.19
CA LYS A 207 1.90 17.21 -13.35
C LYS A 207 0.93 17.29 -14.52
N GLY A 208 0.74 18.47 -15.12
CA GLY A 208 -0.17 18.67 -16.24
C GLY A 208 -1.61 18.28 -15.88
N SER A 209 -2.33 17.62 -16.79
CA SER A 209 -3.75 17.24 -16.60
C SER A 209 -4.04 16.34 -15.40
N GLN A 210 -3.03 15.70 -14.80
CA GLN A 210 -3.18 14.85 -13.62
C GLN A 210 -2.94 15.60 -12.30
N TRP A 211 -2.80 16.93 -12.32
CA TRP A 211 -2.50 17.72 -11.14
C TRP A 211 -3.54 17.53 -10.02
N PHE A 212 -4.82 17.44 -10.35
CA PHE A 212 -5.90 17.33 -9.36
C PHE A 212 -5.77 16.06 -8.50
N THR A 213 -5.48 14.91 -9.12
CA THR A 213 -5.28 13.65 -8.40
C THR A 213 -3.97 13.63 -7.61
N ALA A 214 -2.93 14.28 -8.14
CA ALA A 214 -1.64 14.39 -7.48
C ALA A 214 -1.71 15.29 -6.23
N VAL A 215 -2.36 16.45 -6.33
CA VAL A 215 -2.53 17.42 -5.24
C VAL A 215 -3.45 16.86 -4.16
N SER A 216 -4.59 16.25 -4.51
CA SER A 216 -5.46 15.59 -3.53
C SER A 216 -4.74 14.46 -2.78
N GLY A 217 -3.91 13.68 -3.47
CA GLY A 217 -3.06 12.66 -2.85
C GLY A 217 -2.01 13.24 -1.89
N ALA A 218 -1.41 14.38 -2.25
CA ALA A 218 -0.46 15.10 -1.40
C ALA A 218 -1.12 15.65 -0.14
N LEU A 219 -2.29 16.27 -0.27
CA LEU A 219 -3.11 16.76 0.85
C LEU A 219 -3.50 15.61 1.79
N ALA A 220 -3.97 14.48 1.24
CA ALA A 220 -4.32 13.30 2.03
C ALA A 220 -3.13 12.71 2.81
N LYS A 221 -1.89 12.91 2.35
CA LYS A 221 -0.69 12.52 3.10
C LYS A 221 -0.43 13.49 4.25
N LYS A 222 -0.48 14.80 3.99
CA LYS A 222 -0.29 15.83 5.03
C LYS A 222 -1.35 15.75 6.12
N GLU A 223 -2.59 15.45 5.77
CA GLU A 223 -3.68 15.21 6.72
C GLU A 223 -3.38 14.04 7.66
N ARG A 224 -2.89 12.91 7.12
CA ARG A 224 -2.50 11.75 7.94
C ARG A 224 -1.37 12.10 8.91
N ASP A 225 -0.40 12.88 8.46
CA ASP A 225 0.69 13.33 9.31
C ASP A 225 0.20 14.31 10.39
N ALA A 226 -0.76 15.18 10.07
CA ALA A 226 -1.40 16.09 11.03
C ALA A 226 -2.19 15.32 12.10
N VAL A 227 -3.03 14.37 11.69
CA VAL A 227 -3.78 13.49 12.60
C VAL A 227 -2.84 12.69 13.49
N ALA A 228 -1.76 12.14 12.93
CA ALA A 228 -0.76 11.39 13.71
C ALA A 228 -0.11 12.28 14.79
N ARG A 229 0.19 13.55 14.49
CA ARG A 229 0.72 14.51 15.47
C ARG A 229 -0.29 14.83 16.57
N VAL A 230 -1.56 15.05 16.22
CA VAL A 230 -2.62 15.29 17.20
C VAL A 230 -2.80 14.09 18.13
N ASN A 231 -2.87 12.88 17.57
CA ASN A 231 -2.99 11.65 18.35
C ASN A 231 -1.77 11.43 19.26
N ALA A 232 -0.56 11.69 18.76
CA ALA A 232 0.66 11.60 19.56
C ALA A 232 0.67 12.61 20.71
N ALA A 233 0.25 13.85 20.47
CA ALA A 233 0.14 14.87 21.50
C ALA A 233 -0.94 14.53 22.56
N GLN A 234 -2.07 13.97 22.13
CA GLN A 234 -3.12 13.48 23.04
C GLN A 234 -2.62 12.30 23.89
N ALA A 235 -1.92 11.34 23.29
CA ALA A 235 -1.32 10.22 24.02
C ALA A 235 -0.28 10.69 25.04
N ALA A 236 0.56 11.66 24.69
CA ALA A 236 1.53 12.26 25.61
C ALA A 236 0.86 12.98 26.79
N ARG A 237 -0.26 13.69 26.55
CA ARG A 237 -1.06 14.33 27.62
C ARG A 237 -1.71 13.30 28.55
N ALA A 238 -2.23 12.21 28.00
CA ALA A 238 -2.82 11.12 28.80
C ALA A 238 -1.77 10.45 29.70
N ALA A 239 -0.58 10.14 29.15
CA ALA A 239 0.53 9.55 29.91
C ALA A 239 1.12 10.52 30.96
N GLY A 240 1.18 11.82 30.65
CA GLY A 240 1.64 12.85 31.60
C GLY A 240 0.64 13.16 32.74
N GLY A 241 -0.62 12.71 32.62
CA GLY A 241 -1.65 12.90 33.64
C GLY A 241 -1.49 12.00 34.87
N GLU A 242 -0.73 10.91 34.77
CA GLU A 242 -0.60 9.91 35.84
C GLU A 242 0.49 10.25 36.88
N VAL A 243 1.45 11.10 36.51
CA VAL A 243 2.65 11.42 37.33
C VAL A 243 2.39 12.51 38.39
N ARG A 244 1.21 13.14 38.42
CA ARG A 244 0.91 14.25 39.34
C ARG A 244 0.09 13.90 40.59
N ARG A 245 -0.09 12.62 40.92
CA ARG A 245 -0.45 12.22 42.30
C ARG A 245 0.82 12.08 43.14
N ARG A 246 1.45 13.21 43.50
CA ARG A 246 2.42 13.22 44.60
C ARG A 246 1.66 12.82 45.87
N SER A 247 1.98 11.67 46.44
CA SER A 247 1.59 11.31 47.79
C SER A 247 2.15 12.35 48.75
N ASP A 248 1.26 13.05 49.46
CA ASP A 248 1.61 14.01 50.50
C ASP A 248 2.29 13.23 51.66
N PRO A 249 3.53 13.55 52.08
CA PRO A 249 4.27 12.76 53.06
C PRO A 249 3.85 13.07 54.51
N ARG A 250 2.59 13.41 54.75
CA ARG A 250 2.06 13.74 56.08
C ARG A 250 0.80 12.96 56.40
N ILE A 251 0.86 11.63 56.33
CA ILE A 251 0.08 10.70 57.16
C ILE A 251 0.96 9.49 57.44
#